data_AF-A0AAD6BSN3-F1
#
_entry.id   AF-A0AAD6BSN3-F1
#
_cell.length_a   1.000
_cell.length_b   1.000
_cell.length_c   1.000
_cell.angle_alpha   90.00
_cell.angle_beta   90.00
_cell.angle_gamma   90.00
#
_symmetry.space_group_name_H-M   'P 1'
#
loop_
_entity.id
_entity.type
_entity.pdbx_description
1 polymer ?
#
loop_
_entity_poly.entity_id
_entity_poly.type
_entity_poly.pdbx_seq_one_letter_code
_entity_poly.pdbx_strand_id
1 'polypeptide(L)'
;MRAHVNSKWFLFRKHLDNFLHFFLPNTIVPLYTMVTFTRTRYHKAVDRWQWQDKVINRGLLFGATGAVLGGSYLLIKNPPDINKLIIPTEKMWARIMSLWTS
;
A
#
# COMPACT_ATOMS: atom_id res chain seq x y z
N MET A 1 -2.02 2.43 22.52
CA MET A 1 -2.59 3.46 21.60
C MET A 1 -1.56 4.48 21.08
N ARG A 2 -0.54 4.93 21.84
CA ARG A 2 0.29 6.08 21.41
C ARG A 2 1.51 5.77 20.52
N ALA A 3 2.10 4.57 20.60
CA ALA A 3 3.39 4.30 19.93
C ALA A 3 3.31 4.14 18.40
N HIS A 4 2.17 3.73 17.84
CA HIS A 4 2.09 3.32 16.43
C HIS A 4 1.14 4.16 15.56
N VAL A 5 0.39 5.09 16.14
CA VAL A 5 -0.57 5.94 15.39
C VAL A 5 0.11 6.89 14.40
N ASN A 6 1.37 7.27 14.65
CA ASN A 6 2.17 8.06 13.71
C ASN A 6 3.17 7.21 12.90
N SER A 7 3.10 5.88 12.99
CA SER A 7 3.94 5.04 12.14
C SER A 7 3.50 5.14 10.69
N LYS A 8 4.47 5.16 9.76
CA LYS A 8 4.18 5.18 8.31
C LYS A 8 3.30 4.00 7.90
N TRP A 9 3.51 2.84 8.50
CA TRP A 9 2.70 1.65 8.28
C TRP A 9 1.24 1.86 8.71
N PHE A 10 1.01 2.43 9.90
CA PHE A 10 -0.34 2.72 10.36
C PHE A 10 -1.07 3.71 9.44
N LEU A 11 -0.39 4.79 9.01
CA LEU A 11 -0.97 5.75 8.08
C LEU A 11 -1.29 5.11 6.73
N PHE A 12 -0.35 4.33 6.17
CA PHE A 12 -0.57 3.57 4.94
C PHE A 12 -1.77 2.64 5.07
N ARG A 13 -1.84 1.84 6.14
CA ARG A 13 -2.95 0.92 6.38
C ARG A 13 -4.28 1.66 6.52
N LYS A 14 -4.30 2.79 7.23
CA LYS A 14 -5.49 3.63 7.37
C LYS A 14 -5.99 4.14 6.01
N HIS A 15 -5.09 4.58 5.14
CA HIS A 15 -5.47 5.00 3.79
C HIS A 15 -5.97 3.85 2.93
N LEU A 16 -5.32 2.68 3.02
CA LEU A 16 -5.78 1.46 2.34
C LEU A 16 -7.18 1.05 2.81
N ASP A 17 -7.44 1.04 4.12
CA ASP A 17 -8.74 0.66 4.68
C ASP A 17 -9.83 1.65 4.23
N ASN A 18 -9.53 2.96 4.21
CA ASN A 18 -10.45 3.98 3.70
C ASN A 18 -10.72 3.80 2.20
N PHE A 19 -9.70 3.49 1.42
CA PHE A 19 -9.82 3.23 -0.01
C PHE A 19 -10.69 1.99 -0.24
N LEU A 20 -10.42 0.89 0.46
CA LEU A 20 -11.21 -0.34 0.37
C LEU A 20 -12.67 -0.10 0.78
N HIS A 21 -12.92 0.69 1.82
CA HIS A 21 -14.27 1.07 2.22
C HIS A 21 -14.98 1.89 1.14
N PHE A 22 -14.26 2.78 0.44
CA PHE A 22 -14.82 3.58 -0.65
C PHE A 22 -15.31 2.68 -1.82
N PHE A 23 -14.56 1.64 -2.18
CA PHE A 23 -14.98 0.71 -3.25
C PHE A 23 -15.99 -0.34 -2.77
N LEU A 24 -15.86 -0.81 -1.53
CA LEU A 24 -16.64 -1.92 -0.98
C LEU A 24 -17.30 -1.54 0.37
N PRO A 25 -18.20 -0.54 0.38
CA PRO A 25 -18.71 0.04 1.62
C PRO A 25 -19.53 -0.94 2.47
N ASN A 26 -20.15 -1.94 1.86
CA ASN A 26 -20.95 -2.95 2.56
C ASN A 26 -20.11 -4.13 3.08
N THR A 27 -18.91 -4.34 2.55
CA THR A 27 -18.07 -5.49 2.87
C THR A 27 -17.02 -5.12 3.91
N ILE A 28 -16.26 -4.05 3.65
CA ILE A 28 -15.19 -3.56 4.51
C ILE A 28 -15.70 -2.32 5.21
N VAL A 29 -16.07 -2.45 6.48
CA VAL A 29 -16.65 -1.36 7.28
C VAL A 29 -15.69 -1.08 8.44
N PRO A 30 -15.25 0.17 8.64
CA PRO A 30 -14.41 0.53 9.77
C PRO A 30 -15.03 0.12 11.10
N LEU A 31 -14.21 -0.36 12.04
CA LEU A 31 -14.67 -0.77 13.36
C LEU A 31 -15.43 0.35 14.08
N TYR A 32 -14.92 1.58 13.97
CA TYR A 32 -15.57 2.77 14.54
C TYR A 32 -17.00 2.96 14.03
N THR A 33 -17.23 2.78 12.72
CA THR A 33 -18.55 2.90 12.10
C THR A 33 -19.49 1.80 12.57
N MET A 34 -19.01 0.55 12.64
CA MET A 34 -19.81 -0.58 13.13
C MET A 34 -20.26 -0.39 14.58
N VAL A 35 -19.40 0.12 15.44
CA VAL A 35 -19.70 0.31 16.86
C VAL A 35 -20.58 1.53 17.10
N THR A 36 -20.31 2.64 16.41
CA THR A 36 -20.91 3.94 16.75
C THR A 36 -22.25 4.16 16.06
N PHE A 37 -22.38 3.76 14.79
CA PHE A 37 -23.54 4.10 13.96
C PHE A 37 -24.46 2.90 13.68
N THR A 38 -24.18 1.73 14.25
CA THR A 38 -25.02 0.54 14.08
C THR A 38 -25.35 -0.10 15.43
N ARG A 39 -26.41 -0.92 15.48
CA ARG A 39 -26.77 -1.70 16.67
C ARG A 39 -26.14 -3.11 16.68
N THR A 40 -25.04 -3.30 15.96
CA THR A 40 -24.34 -4.59 15.90
C THR A 40 -23.76 -4.92 17.28
N ARG A 41 -23.95 -6.16 17.76
CA ARG A 41 -23.35 -6.59 19.03
C ARG A 41 -21.82 -6.50 18.95
N TYR A 42 -21.18 -6.04 20.01
CA TYR A 42 -19.73 -5.81 20.07
C TYR A 42 -18.89 -7.02 19.62
N HIS A 43 -19.20 -8.23 20.10
CA HIS A 43 -18.47 -9.44 19.70
C HIS A 43 -18.52 -9.64 18.18
N LYS A 44 -19.69 -9.46 17.56
CA LYS A 44 -19.83 -9.59 16.09
C LYS A 44 -19.04 -8.52 15.34
N ALA A 45 -19.00 -7.29 15.86
CA ALA A 45 -18.21 -6.22 15.25
C ALA A 45 -16.70 -6.51 15.32
N VAL A 46 -16.23 -7.04 16.44
CA VAL A 46 -14.83 -7.47 16.62
C VAL A 46 -14.48 -8.65 15.73
N ASP A 47 -15.32 -9.69 15.69
CA ASP A 47 -15.11 -10.87 14.84
C ASP A 47 -15.00 -10.46 13.36
N ARG A 48 -15.92 -9.57 12.92
CA ARG A 48 -15.91 -9.06 11.54
C ARG A 48 -14.69 -8.19 11.26
N TRP A 49 -14.23 -7.40 12.22
CA TRP A 49 -13.01 -6.60 12.09
C TRP A 49 -11.77 -7.48 11.99
N GLN A 50 -11.64 -8.52 12.83
CA GLN A 50 -10.53 -9.47 12.77
C GLN A 50 -10.51 -10.25 11.44
N TRP A 51 -11.67 -10.67 10.94
CA TRP A 51 -11.77 -11.31 9.64
C TRP A 51 -11.34 -10.37 8.50
N GLN A 52 -11.79 -9.11 8.51
CA GLN A 52 -11.38 -8.09 7.54
C GLN A 52 -9.86 -7.90 7.59
N ASP A 53 -9.28 -7.73 8.78
CA ASP A 53 -7.84 -7.53 8.93
C ASP A 53 -7.04 -8.70 8.35
N LYS A 54 -7.48 -9.94 8.63
CA LYS A 54 -6.88 -11.17 8.09
C LYS A 54 -6.95 -11.25 6.56
N VAL A 55 -8.10 -10.90 5.97
CA VAL A 55 -8.29 -10.93 4.51
C VAL A 55 -7.41 -9.88 3.83
N ILE A 56 -7.38 -8.65 4.35
CA ILE A 56 -6.59 -7.57 3.75
C ILE A 56 -5.10 -7.88 3.88
N ASN A 57 -4.63 -8.40 5.02
CA ASN A 57 -3.22 -8.79 5.19
C ASN A 57 -2.81 -9.91 4.24
N ARG A 58 -3.66 -10.93 4.05
CA ARG A 58 -3.43 -11.98 3.06
C ARG A 58 -3.45 -11.43 1.63
N GLY A 59 -4.40 -10.56 1.31
CA GLY A 59 -4.48 -9.90 0.00
C GLY A 59 -3.23 -9.09 -0.33
N LEU A 60 -2.70 -8.35 0.64
CA LEU A 60 -1.44 -7.62 0.49
C LEU A 60 -0.25 -8.54 0.24
N LEU A 61 -0.17 -9.66 0.96
CA LEU A 61 0.90 -10.65 0.73
C LEU A 61 0.82 -11.26 -0.67
N PHE A 62 -0.35 -11.73 -1.09
CA PHE A 62 -0.53 -12.28 -2.44
C PHE A 62 -0.28 -11.23 -3.53
N GLY A 63 -0.72 -9.98 -3.32
CA GLY A 63 -0.44 -8.87 -4.23
C GLY A 63 1.06 -8.58 -4.34
N ALA A 64 1.79 -8.54 -3.21
CA ALA A 64 3.23 -8.35 -3.20
C ALA A 64 3.97 -9.49 -3.90
N THR A 65 3.62 -10.74 -3.60
CA THR A 65 4.21 -11.91 -4.27
C THR A 65 3.93 -11.89 -5.78
N GLY A 66 2.69 -11.59 -6.18
CA GLY A 66 2.32 -11.47 -7.59
C GLY A 66 3.06 -10.34 -8.31
N ALA A 67 3.24 -9.18 -7.66
CA ALA A 67 3.99 -8.07 -8.22
C ALA A 67 5.49 -8.41 -8.39
N VAL A 68 6.09 -9.11 -7.42
CA VAL A 68 7.49 -9.56 -7.51
C VAL A 68 7.65 -10.57 -8.64
N LEU A 69 6.82 -11.61 -8.69
CA LEU A 69 6.89 -12.63 -9.73
C LEU A 69 6.62 -12.05 -11.12
N GLY A 70 5.60 -11.21 -11.25
CA GLY A 70 5.26 -10.53 -12.49
C GLY A 70 6.36 -9.57 -12.94
N GLY A 71 6.92 -8.79 -12.00
CA GLY A 71 8.06 -7.91 -12.26
C GLY A 71 9.28 -8.67 -12.73
N SER A 72 9.67 -9.75 -12.02
CA SER A 72 10.78 -10.62 -12.42
C SER A 72 10.55 -11.26 -13.80
N TYR A 73 9.35 -11.76 -14.07
CA TYR A 73 9.00 -12.32 -15.38
C TYR A 73 9.13 -11.28 -16.50
N LEU A 74 8.60 -10.07 -16.29
CA LEU A 74 8.69 -8.98 -17.26
C LEU A 74 10.13 -8.53 -17.50
N LEU A 75 10.96 -8.48 -16.46
CA LEU A 75 12.38 -8.14 -16.57
C LEU A 75 13.18 -9.19 -17.35
N ILE A 76 12.88 -10.48 -17.14
CA ILE A 76 13.52 -11.57 -17.90
C ILE A 76 13.08 -11.51 -19.37
N LYS A 77 11.79 -11.23 -19.64
CA LYS A 77 11.24 -11.20 -21.00
C LYS A 77 11.66 -9.96 -21.79
N ASN A 78 11.80 -8.81 -21.12
CA ASN A 78 12.28 -7.56 -21.71
C ASN A 78 13.57 -7.15 -21.01
N PRO A 79 14.73 -7.76 -21.35
CA PRO A 79 16.00 -7.35 -20.78
C PRO A 79 16.23 -5.87 -21.11
N PRO A 80 16.34 -4.98 -20.11
CA PRO A 80 16.56 -3.57 -20.38
C PRO A 80 17.97 -3.40 -20.96
N ASP A 81 18.09 -2.62 -22.05
CA ASP A 81 19.38 -2.15 -22.54
C ASP A 81 20.06 -1.33 -21.44
N ILE A 82 20.94 -1.97 -20.67
CA ILE A 82 21.64 -1.38 -19.52
C ILE A 82 22.39 -0.10 -19.96
N ASN A 83 22.88 -0.07 -21.21
CA ASN A 83 23.56 1.08 -21.81
C ASN A 83 22.65 2.32 -21.93
N LYS A 84 21.33 2.19 -22.15
CA LYS A 84 20.39 3.33 -22.15
C LYS A 84 20.05 3.84 -20.76
N LEU A 85 20.20 3.02 -19.72
CA LEU A 85 19.96 3.41 -18.31
C LEU A 85 21.17 4.15 -17.71
N ILE A 86 22.36 4.01 -18.29
CA ILE A 86 23.60 4.65 -17.82
C ILE A 86 23.75 6.08 -18.39
N ILE A 87 23.30 6.33 -19.62
CA ILE A 87 23.37 7.64 -20.30
C ILE A 87 22.56 8.80 -19.63
N PRO A 88 21.45 8.59 -18.88
CA PRO A 88 20.70 9.68 -18.25
C PRO A 88 21.33 10.21 -16.97
N THR A 89 22.11 9.40 -16.25
CA THR A 89 22.68 9.76 -14.94
C THR A 89 23.70 10.89 -15.02
N GLU A 90 24.56 10.87 -16.05
CA GLU A 90 25.57 11.90 -16.34
C GLU A 90 24.89 13.24 -16.63
N LYS A 91 23.84 13.24 -17.48
CA LYS A 91 23.05 14.43 -17.82
C LYS A 91 22.23 14.95 -16.63
N MET A 92 21.73 14.06 -15.77
CA MET A 92 21.01 14.44 -14.56
C MET A 92 21.95 15.06 -13.52
N TRP A 93 23.13 14.47 -13.30
CA TRP A 93 24.15 15.03 -12.41
C TRP A 93 24.65 16.39 -12.89
N ALA A 94 24.88 16.55 -14.20
CA ALA A 94 25.25 17.84 -14.78
C ALA A 94 24.16 18.92 -14.58
N ARG A 95 22.88 18.56 -14.73
CA ARG A 95 21.75 19.47 -14.44
C ARG A 95 21.67 19.84 -12.97
N ILE A 96 21.85 18.88 -12.07
CA ILE A 96 21.85 19.15 -10.62
C ILE A 96 23.02 20.07 -10.26
N MET A 97 24.22 19.82 -10.78
CA MET A 97 25.38 20.69 -10.53
C MET A 97 25.17 22.10 -11.06
N SER A 98 24.54 22.25 -12.24
CA SER A 98 24.21 23.58 -12.80
C SER A 98 23.22 24.39 -11.95
N LEU A 99 22.32 23.71 -11.23
CA LEU A 99 21.34 24.36 -10.34
C LEU A 99 21.96 24.84 -9.02
N TRP A 100 23.06 24.24 -8.59
CA TRP A 100 23.81 24.65 -7.39
C TRP A 100 24.84 25.75 -7.67
N THR A 101 25.14 26.03 -8.94
CA THR A 101 26.13 27.04 -9.36
C THR A 101 25.52 28.35 -9.90
N SER A 102 24.18 28.49 -9.90
CA SER A 102 23.46 29.77 -10.06
C SER A 102 23.05 30.32 -8.71
#